data_AF-A0A0U0W6U6-F1
#
_entry.id   AF-A0A0U0W6U6-F1
#
_cell.length_a   1.000
_cell.length_b   1.000
_cell.length_c   1.000
_cell.angle_alpha   90.00
_cell.angle_beta   90.00
_cell.angle_gamma   90.00
#
_symmetry.space_group_name_H-M   'P 1'
#
loop_
_entity.id
_entity.type
_entity.pdbx_description
1 polymer ?
#
loop_
_entity_poly.entity_id
_entity_poly.type
_entity_poly.pdbx_seq_one_letter_code
_entity_poly.pdbx_strand_id
1 'polypeptide(L)'
;MGATAERTRRDARVVGLFLAGLSYRDIAAVVGLRSPTSVGNIVQREFGAPDSAARRGLLTDEAFAVWQERTERLLRAHWGRALDGNHRSAELCRKLLGQQAQVYGLAQKVALAAGTPTGMVEVEPAEPDMDELARLRAVRAGS
;
A
#
# COMPACT_ATOMS: atom_id res chain seq x y z
N MET A 1 -37.20 3.86 27.01
CA MET A 1 -35.95 4.24 26.30
C MET A 1 -36.22 4.06 24.80
N GLY A 2 -36.27 5.16 24.05
CA GLY A 2 -36.85 5.20 22.70
C GLY A 2 -35.98 4.57 21.60
N ALA A 3 -36.61 4.26 20.47
CA ALA A 3 -36.01 3.61 19.28
C ALA A 3 -34.70 4.27 18.76
N THR A 4 -34.46 5.54 19.10
CA THR A 4 -33.22 6.27 18.80
C THR A 4 -32.00 5.73 19.55
N ALA A 5 -32.13 5.39 20.83
CA ALA A 5 -31.01 4.89 21.64
C ALA A 5 -30.53 3.49 21.18
N GLU A 6 -31.47 2.64 20.75
CA GLU A 6 -31.16 1.31 20.22
C GLU A 6 -30.45 1.41 18.87
N ARG A 7 -30.90 2.32 18.00
CA ARG A 7 -30.24 2.61 16.74
C ARG A 7 -28.80 3.09 16.95
N THR A 8 -28.58 4.03 17.86
CA THR A 8 -27.22 4.53 18.18
C THR A 8 -26.31 3.42 18.70
N ARG A 9 -26.79 2.54 19.58
CA ARG A 9 -26.02 1.39 20.06
C ARG A 9 -25.62 0.44 18.94
N ARG A 10 -26.57 0.12 18.06
CA ARG A 10 -26.29 -0.74 16.89
C ARG A 10 -25.29 -0.10 15.96
N ASP A 11 -25.45 1.19 15.65
CA ASP A 11 -24.56 1.90 14.74
C ASP A 11 -23.12 1.99 15.32
N ALA A 12 -22.97 2.22 16.63
CA ALA A 12 -21.67 2.13 17.31
C ALA A 12 -21.05 0.72 17.23
N ARG A 13 -21.85 -0.33 17.39
CA ARG A 13 -21.40 -1.73 17.25
C ARG A 13 -20.95 -2.04 15.81
N VAL A 14 -21.67 -1.53 14.81
CA VAL A 14 -21.27 -1.63 13.39
C VAL A 14 -19.89 -1.03 13.17
N VAL A 15 -19.65 0.18 13.69
CA VAL A 15 -18.34 0.85 13.58
C VAL A 15 -17.25 0.03 14.28
N GLY A 16 -17.49 -0.46 15.50
CA GLY A 16 -16.51 -1.28 16.23
C GLY A 16 -16.10 -2.55 15.46
N LEU A 17 -17.06 -3.26 14.85
CA LEU A 17 -16.78 -4.46 14.06
C LEU A 17 -16.05 -4.15 12.74
N PHE A 18 -16.37 -3.01 12.13
CA PHE A 18 -15.65 -2.52 10.95
C PHE A 18 -14.18 -2.25 11.25
N LEU A 19 -13.90 -1.58 12.37
CA LEU A 19 -12.54 -1.30 12.83
C LEU A 19 -11.78 -2.56 13.24
N ALA A 20 -12.47 -3.56 13.81
CA ALA A 20 -11.93 -4.90 14.01
C ALA A 20 -11.66 -5.65 12.69
N GLY A 21 -12.04 -5.06 11.56
CA GLY A 21 -11.64 -5.51 10.24
C GLY A 21 -12.55 -6.55 9.60
N LEU A 22 -13.77 -6.75 10.14
CA LEU A 22 -14.75 -7.65 9.54
C LEU A 22 -15.26 -7.12 8.19
N SER A 23 -15.67 -8.04 7.30
CA SER A 23 -16.28 -7.64 6.04
C SER A 23 -17.69 -7.08 6.25
N TYR A 24 -18.19 -6.25 5.33
CA TYR A 24 -19.56 -5.71 5.42
C TYR A 24 -20.63 -6.81 5.44
N ARG A 25 -20.36 -7.96 4.82
CA ARG A 25 -21.27 -9.12 4.86
C ARG A 25 -21.31 -9.72 6.26
N ASP A 26 -20.15 -9.92 6.88
CA ASP A 26 -20.07 -10.51 8.22
C ASP A 26 -20.68 -9.57 9.27
N ILE A 27 -20.40 -8.27 9.16
CA ILE A 27 -20.98 -7.26 10.05
C ILE A 27 -22.50 -7.28 9.93
N ALA A 28 -23.05 -7.28 8.71
CA ALA A 28 -24.49 -7.31 8.49
C ALA A 28 -25.13 -8.55 9.15
N ALA A 29 -24.51 -9.72 9.02
CA ALA A 29 -24.95 -10.94 9.68
C ALA A 29 -24.92 -10.82 11.22
N VAL A 30 -23.84 -10.28 11.79
CA VAL A 30 -23.66 -10.14 13.25
C VAL A 30 -24.65 -9.14 13.87
N VAL A 31 -24.95 -8.04 13.19
CA VAL A 31 -25.84 -6.98 13.72
C VAL A 31 -27.29 -7.09 13.24
N GLY A 32 -27.63 -8.17 12.50
CA GLY A 32 -28.98 -8.42 12.01
C GLY A 32 -29.46 -7.43 10.93
N LEU A 33 -28.56 -6.88 10.12
CA LEU A 33 -28.91 -6.04 8.98
C LEU A 33 -29.14 -6.89 7.73
N ARG A 34 -30.17 -6.54 6.96
CA ARG A 34 -30.55 -7.28 5.75
C ARG A 34 -29.58 -7.11 4.58
N SER A 35 -28.74 -6.07 4.60
CA SER A 35 -27.86 -5.74 3.47
C SER A 35 -26.49 -5.23 3.93
N PRO A 36 -25.40 -5.70 3.30
CA PRO A 36 -24.05 -5.12 3.46
C PRO A 36 -24.00 -3.63 3.09
N THR A 37 -24.86 -3.18 2.17
CA THR A 37 -24.94 -1.76 1.79
C THR A 37 -25.39 -0.89 2.97
N SER A 38 -26.28 -1.40 3.82
CA SER A 38 -26.71 -0.68 5.02
C SER A 38 -25.56 -0.48 6.01
N VAL A 39 -24.64 -1.44 6.11
CA VAL A 39 -23.40 -1.30 6.89
C VAL A 39 -22.56 -0.16 6.34
N GLY A 40 -22.31 -0.14 5.03
CA GLY A 40 -21.57 0.94 4.37
C GLY A 40 -22.16 2.33 4.64
N ASN A 41 -23.49 2.47 4.55
CA ASN A 41 -24.17 3.74 4.82
C ASN A 41 -24.10 4.17 6.30
N ILE A 42 -24.10 3.21 7.24
CA ILE A 42 -23.91 3.51 8.66
C ILE A 42 -22.48 4.00 8.90
N VAL A 43 -21.49 3.25 8.42
CA VAL A 43 -20.07 3.61 8.51
C VAL A 43 -19.86 5.02 7.95
N GLN A 44 -20.27 5.28 6.71
CA GLN A 44 -20.07 6.58 6.08
C GLN A 44 -20.74 7.74 6.86
N ARG A 45 -21.93 7.52 7.43
CA ARG A 45 -22.60 8.53 8.26
C ARG A 45 -21.87 8.80 9.56
N GLU A 46 -21.46 7.75 10.28
CA GLU A 46 -20.78 7.88 11.57
C GLU A 46 -19.40 8.55 11.42
N PHE A 47 -18.69 8.26 10.33
CA PHE A 47 -17.45 8.94 9.98
C PHE A 47 -17.69 10.37 9.44
N GLY A 48 -18.87 10.67 8.90
CA GLY A 48 -19.21 11.99 8.36
C GLY A 48 -19.73 13.01 9.38
N ALA A 49 -20.09 12.60 10.60
CA ALA A 49 -20.73 13.47 11.58
C ALA A 49 -19.80 14.60 12.08
N PRO A 50 -20.29 15.82 12.37
CA PRO A 50 -19.46 16.95 12.81
C PRO A 50 -18.63 16.64 14.06
N ASP A 51 -19.26 16.05 15.08
CA ASP A 51 -18.64 15.69 16.36
C ASP A 51 -17.69 14.49 16.27
N SER A 52 -17.63 13.82 15.12
CA SER A 52 -16.73 12.70 14.92
C SER A 52 -15.31 13.15 14.58
N ALA A 53 -14.93 14.43 14.61
CA ALA A 53 -13.57 14.87 14.24
C ALA A 53 -12.45 14.24 15.08
N ALA A 54 -12.58 14.25 16.40
CA ALA A 54 -11.60 13.62 17.30
C ALA A 54 -11.61 12.08 17.17
N ARG A 55 -12.80 11.51 16.99
CA ARG A 55 -12.97 10.08 16.76
C ARG A 55 -12.36 9.67 15.41
N ARG A 56 -12.62 10.43 14.35
CA ARG A 56 -12.06 10.29 13.01
C ARG A 56 -10.55 10.28 13.08
N GLY A 57 -9.92 11.19 13.82
CA GLY A 57 -8.46 11.24 13.99
C GLY A 57 -7.88 9.92 14.52
N LEU A 58 -8.38 9.46 15.67
CA LEU A 58 -7.95 8.19 16.26
C LEU A 58 -8.25 7.00 15.34
N LEU A 59 -9.44 6.99 14.74
CA LEU A 59 -9.85 5.95 13.81
C LEU A 59 -9.05 5.99 12.50
N THR A 60 -8.54 7.15 12.06
CA THR A 60 -7.65 7.24 10.89
C THR A 60 -6.30 6.64 11.20
N ASP A 61 -5.74 6.88 12.38
CA ASP A 61 -4.42 6.34 12.73
C ASP A 61 -4.48 4.81 12.90
N GLU A 62 -5.51 4.31 13.60
CA GLU A 62 -5.74 2.88 13.77
C GLU A 62 -6.10 2.19 12.43
N ALA A 63 -6.97 2.80 11.63
CA ALA A 63 -7.32 2.26 10.31
C ALA A 63 -6.12 2.27 9.35
N PHE A 64 -5.26 3.29 9.43
CA PHE A 64 -4.04 3.37 8.66
C PHE A 64 -3.06 2.26 9.05
N ALA A 65 -2.86 2.03 10.36
CA ALA A 65 -2.03 0.93 10.84
C ALA A 65 -2.55 -0.43 10.36
N VAL A 66 -3.86 -0.68 10.48
CA VAL A 66 -4.49 -1.93 10.01
C VAL A 66 -4.35 -2.08 8.49
N TRP A 67 -4.56 -1.00 7.72
CA TRP A 67 -4.35 -0.99 6.28
C TRP A 67 -2.90 -1.32 5.92
N GLN A 68 -1.93 -0.73 6.62
CA GLN A 68 -0.50 -0.96 6.39
C GLN A 68 -0.15 -2.43 6.66
N GLU A 69 -0.55 -2.97 7.81
CA GLU A 69 -0.31 -4.39 8.15
C GLU A 69 -0.89 -5.35 7.10
N ARG A 70 -2.12 -5.10 6.65
CA ARG A 70 -2.79 -5.94 5.64
C ARG A 70 -2.06 -5.88 4.30
N THR A 71 -1.68 -4.69 3.88
CA THR A 71 -0.98 -4.47 2.62
C THR A 71 0.40 -5.12 2.65
N GLU A 72 1.13 -5.02 3.76
CA GLU A 72 2.41 -5.70 3.95
C GLU A 72 2.28 -7.22 3.95
N ARG A 73 1.27 -7.79 4.62
CA ARG A 73 1.03 -9.25 4.60
C ARG A 73 0.75 -9.74 3.18
N LEU A 74 -0.07 -9.02 2.41
CA LEU A 74 -0.33 -9.34 1.00
C LEU A 74 0.94 -9.23 0.16
N LEU A 75 1.73 -8.17 0.34
CA LEU A 75 2.96 -7.98 -0.40
C LEU A 75 3.95 -9.12 -0.11
N ARG A 76 4.18 -9.46 1.18
CA ARG A 76 5.05 -10.58 1.59
C ARG A 76 4.61 -11.91 0.99
N ALA A 77 3.30 -12.18 0.94
CA ALA A 77 2.78 -13.43 0.37
C ALA A 77 3.05 -13.59 -1.13
N HIS A 78 3.17 -12.48 -1.87
CA HIS A 78 3.41 -12.49 -3.31
C HIS A 78 4.86 -12.21 -3.72
N TRP A 79 5.64 -11.56 -2.86
CA TRP A 79 6.98 -11.05 -3.19
C TRP A 79 7.94 -12.14 -3.67
N GLY A 80 8.09 -13.24 -2.92
CA GLY A 80 9.01 -14.32 -3.33
C GLY A 80 8.65 -14.90 -4.71
N ARG A 81 7.36 -15.20 -4.92
CA ARG A 81 6.87 -15.70 -6.21
C ARG A 81 7.08 -14.71 -7.35
N ALA A 82 6.99 -13.41 -7.08
CA ALA A 82 7.27 -12.38 -8.08
C ALA A 82 8.75 -12.37 -8.48
N LEU A 83 9.67 -12.52 -7.52
CA LEU A 83 11.11 -12.66 -7.78
C LEU A 83 11.43 -13.93 -8.57
N ASP A 84 10.67 -15.00 -8.37
CA ASP A 84 10.78 -16.24 -9.14
C ASP A 84 10.17 -16.17 -10.56
N GLY A 85 9.76 -14.98 -11.02
CA GLY A 85 9.23 -14.77 -12.36
C GLY A 85 7.72 -15.05 -12.52
N ASN A 86 6.97 -15.26 -11.43
CA ASN A 86 5.52 -15.38 -11.53
C ASN A 86 4.87 -14.03 -11.90
N HIS A 87 4.52 -13.87 -13.18
CA HIS A 87 3.97 -12.62 -13.71
C HIS A 87 2.72 -12.13 -12.97
N ARG A 88 1.84 -13.03 -12.53
CA ARG A 88 0.62 -12.65 -11.79
C ARG A 88 0.95 -12.06 -10.42
N SER A 89 1.89 -12.67 -9.70
CA SER A 89 2.36 -12.10 -8.43
C SER A 89 3.10 -10.77 -8.65
N ALA A 90 3.90 -10.65 -9.70
CA ALA A 90 4.59 -9.40 -10.04
C ALA A 90 3.60 -8.24 -10.29
N GLU A 91 2.53 -8.48 -11.07
CA GLU A 91 1.48 -7.48 -11.29
C GLU A 91 0.73 -7.11 -10.00
N LEU A 92 0.50 -8.07 -9.09
CA LEU A 92 -0.09 -7.79 -7.79
C LEU A 92 0.83 -6.92 -6.92
N CYS A 93 2.11 -7.27 -6.82
CA CYS A 93 3.10 -6.47 -6.11
C CYS A 93 3.18 -5.05 -6.67
N ARG A 94 3.23 -4.89 -8.01
CA ARG A 94 3.26 -3.58 -8.67
C ARG A 94 2.05 -2.72 -8.30
N LYS A 95 0.85 -3.29 -8.28
CA LYS A 95 -0.39 -2.59 -7.88
C LYS A 95 -0.37 -2.18 -6.41
N LEU A 96 0.05 -3.06 -5.51
CA LEU A 96 0.15 -2.77 -4.07
C LEU A 96 1.16 -1.65 -3.80
N LEU A 97 2.35 -1.72 -4.42
CA LEU A 97 3.36 -0.66 -4.32
C LEU A 97 2.85 0.67 -4.88
N GLY A 98 2.11 0.64 -6.00
CA GLY A 98 1.47 1.83 -6.57
C GLY A 98 0.44 2.45 -5.62
N GLN A 99 -0.38 1.64 -4.94
CA GLN A 99 -1.32 2.13 -3.94
C GLN A 99 -0.61 2.73 -2.72
N GLN A 100 0.46 2.09 -2.24
CA GLN A 100 1.29 2.63 -1.16
C GLN A 100 1.89 3.98 -1.56
N ALA A 101 2.43 4.10 -2.77
CA ALA A 101 2.98 5.37 -3.26
C ALA A 101 1.93 6.49 -3.27
N GLN A 102 0.66 6.20 -3.61
CA GLN A 102 -0.42 7.20 -3.52
C GLN A 102 -0.70 7.60 -2.08
N VAL A 103 -0.82 6.62 -1.18
CA VAL A 103 -1.15 6.85 0.23
C VAL A 103 -0.06 7.64 0.96
N TYR A 104 1.21 7.35 0.69
CA TYR A 104 2.34 8.09 1.26
C TYR A 104 2.66 9.41 0.52
N GLY A 105 1.88 9.78 -0.50
CA GLY A 105 2.11 10.99 -1.29
C GLY A 105 3.36 10.93 -2.18
N LEU A 106 3.96 9.75 -2.36
CA LEU A 106 5.13 9.52 -3.21
C LEU A 106 4.77 9.47 -4.71
N ALA A 107 3.49 9.29 -5.03
CA ALA A 107 3.03 9.24 -6.41
C ALA A 107 2.92 10.62 -7.10
N GLN A 108 3.65 11.62 -6.60
CA GLN A 108 3.85 12.85 -7.36
C GLN A 108 4.33 12.48 -8.76
N LYS A 109 3.67 13.06 -9.76
CA LYS A 109 4.17 13.04 -11.13
C LYS A 109 5.46 13.84 -11.10
N VAL A 110 6.58 13.17 -10.83
CA VAL A 110 7.88 13.69 -11.22
C VAL A 110 7.73 13.85 -12.73
N ALA A 111 7.68 15.09 -13.19
CA ALA A 111 7.96 15.38 -14.58
C ALA A 111 9.40 14.89 -14.76
N LEU A 112 9.54 13.63 -15.19
CA LEU A 112 10.81 13.15 -15.70
C LEU A 112 11.12 14.16 -16.80
N ALA A 113 12.10 15.03 -16.54
CA ALA A 113 12.67 15.87 -17.57
C ALA A 113 12.87 14.92 -18.76
N ALA A 114 12.24 15.24 -19.89
CA ALA A 114 12.24 14.41 -21.08
C ALA A 114 13.65 13.85 -21.23
N GLY A 115 13.78 12.53 -21.09
CA GLY A 115 15.06 11.91 -20.82
C GLY A 115 16.09 12.41 -21.82
N THR A 116 17.29 12.69 -21.34
CA THR A 116 18.44 12.90 -22.22
C THR A 116 18.40 11.77 -23.26
N PRO A 117 18.25 12.08 -24.55
CA PRO A 117 18.01 11.06 -25.55
C PRO A 117 19.14 10.02 -25.48
N THR A 118 18.77 8.77 -25.20
CA THR A 118 19.66 7.61 -25.14
C THR A 118 20.36 7.31 -26.47
N GLY A 119 20.10 8.11 -27.51
CA GLY A 119 20.73 8.02 -28.83
C GLY A 119 21.97 8.90 -29.02
N MET A 120 22.39 9.69 -28.03
CA MET A 120 23.64 10.49 -28.11
C MET A 120 24.61 10.17 -26.97
N VAL A 121 24.76 8.89 -26.64
CA VAL A 121 26.05 8.44 -26.10
C VAL A 121 26.94 8.27 -27.33
N GLU A 122 27.72 9.31 -27.65
CA GLU A 122 28.90 9.10 -28.47
C GLU A 122 29.71 8.01 -27.77
N VAL A 123 29.77 6.84 -28.39
CA VAL A 123 30.67 5.78 -27.94
C VAL A 123 32.06 6.35 -28.13
N GLU A 124 32.63 6.88 -27.05
CA GLU A 124 34.07 7.17 -27.01
C GLU A 124 34.77 5.91 -27.51
N PRO A 125 35.64 6.02 -28.53
CA PRO A 125 36.34 4.86 -29.05
C PRO A 125 37.03 4.21 -27.87
N ALA A 126 36.70 2.94 -27.62
CA ALA A 126 37.27 2.17 -26.53
C ALA A 126 38.79 2.33 -26.59
N GLU A 127 39.36 3.05 -25.62
CA GLU A 127 40.79 3.00 -25.41
C GLU A 127 41.15 1.52 -25.26
N PRO A 128 42.17 1.02 -25.98
CA PRO A 128 42.55 -0.37 -25.90
C PRO A 128 42.79 -0.71 -24.44
N ASP A 129 41.95 -1.63 -23.96
CA ASP A 129 41.90 -2.26 -22.66
C ASP A 129 43.30 -2.47 -22.07
N MET A 130 43.76 -1.44 -21.37
CA MET A 130 44.94 -1.53 -20.53
C MET A 130 44.45 -2.18 -19.24
N ASP A 131 44.49 -3.51 -19.21
CA ASP A 131 44.16 -4.33 -18.04
C ASP A 131 45.02 -3.88 -16.84
N GLU A 132 44.53 -2.90 -16.08
CA GLU A 132 45.18 -2.35 -14.89
C GLU A 132 45.33 -3.43 -13.81
N LEU A 133 44.46 -4.44 -13.83
CA LEU A 133 44.52 -5.62 -12.98
C LEU A 133 45.71 -6.52 -13.36
N ALA A 134 46.05 -6.66 -14.64
CA ALA A 134 47.26 -7.35 -15.07
C ALA A 134 48.54 -6.64 -14.60
N ARG A 135 48.58 -5.30 -14.65
CA ARG A 135 49.71 -4.51 -14.11
C ARG A 135 49.89 -4.73 -12.61
N LEU A 136 48.80 -4.67 -11.83
CA LEU A 136 48.86 -4.85 -10.38
C LEU A 136 49.26 -6.28 -9.97
N ARG A 137 48.88 -7.30 -10.76
CA ARG A 137 49.33 -8.69 -10.55
C ARG A 137 50.83 -8.85 -10.82
N ALA A 138 51.37 -8.22 -11.86
CA ALA A 138 52.79 -8.27 -12.18
C ALA A 138 53.67 -7.63 -11.09
N VAL A 139 53.24 -6.50 -10.53
CA VAL A 139 53.94 -5.83 -9.41
C VAL A 139 53.95 -6.70 -8.16
N ARG A 140 52.89 -7.45 -7.91
CA ARG A 140 52.76 -8.30 -6.71
C ARG A 140 53.51 -9.62 -6.79
N ALA A 141 53.85 -10.07 -8.00
CA ALA A 141 54.61 -11.30 -8.24
C ALA A 141 56.14 -11.08 -8.26
N GLY A 142 56.60 -9.82 -8.22
CA GLY A 142 58.02 -9.45 -8.25
C GLY A 142 58.62 -8.97 -6.93
N SER A 143 57.86 -8.99 -5.82
CA SER A 143 58.32 -8.72 -4.44
C SER A 143 58.28 -9.99 -3.61
#